data_AF-A0A520ADD5-F1
#
_entry.id   AF-A0A520ADD5-F1
#
_cell.length_a   1.000
_cell.length_b   1.000
_cell.length_c   1.000
_cell.angle_alpha   90.00
_cell.angle_beta   90.00
_cell.angle_gamma   90.00
#
_symmetry.space_group_name_H-M   'P 1'
#
loop_
_entity.id
_entity.type
_entity.pdbx_description
1 polymer ?
#
loop_
_entity_poly.entity_id
_entity_poly.type
_entity_poly.pdbx_seq_one_letter_code
_entity_poly.pdbx_strand_id
1 'polypeptide(L)'
;MKKSNCYSRFLVAALMPLLMFQVGCKTEDTYSNAQPVNTSTELTTYAYLKSKPGIYDSLLFLVDKLGLQKTLEDSTITTFAPSNLSFQIAIKNLNEVRKTQNKPAVYLKDIVSGLALLPKDLQKAKEDLKHIDTMTARYIIRKSFLSSDFSVGDGQTILSVRHGYPMHGQRLYADSQGWQNGGSEIIEFANTKRSVFVPNWSKTTTSSVNIKSKNGIIHLLRPDHVFGFDEFVRRLTLVPAPTNLIFADMTAYNAALPKPATPPYSVRFNGGYVDGNVSAGERIDKLFDNNVLTKFIAEFTSNGNAPTYITYKFFGPPAVANVYTITSANDNHPRDPKSWRLEGSLDGTNFVQLDTRQDVVFSSYFETKLYDFPNTVAYQYYRLTILSNAGDGLMQVAEWTLNFRQVD
;
A
#
# COMPACT_ATOMS: atom_id res chain seq x y z
N MET A 1 36.62 31.04 -82.91
CA MET A 1 35.31 31.63 -82.59
C MET A 1 34.45 30.57 -81.90
N LYS A 2 33.80 30.97 -80.78
CA LYS A 2 32.88 30.23 -79.90
C LYS A 2 33.40 28.93 -79.25
N LYS A 3 34.15 29.06 -78.16
CA LYS A 3 34.24 28.00 -77.12
C LYS A 3 33.09 28.18 -76.13
N SER A 4 32.37 27.08 -75.99
CA SER A 4 31.15 26.80 -75.23
C SER A 4 31.11 27.30 -73.77
N ASN A 5 29.95 27.86 -73.43
CA ASN A 5 29.42 28.13 -72.09
C ASN A 5 29.20 26.82 -71.31
N CYS A 6 30.18 26.35 -70.55
CA CYS A 6 29.93 25.26 -69.59
C CYS A 6 30.43 25.51 -68.16
N TYR A 7 31.07 26.65 -67.89
CA TYR A 7 31.64 26.95 -66.56
C TYR A 7 30.81 27.92 -65.70
N SER A 8 29.79 28.58 -66.24
CA SER A 8 29.00 29.58 -65.50
C SER A 8 27.80 28.99 -64.72
N ARG A 9 27.39 27.75 -64.97
CA ARG A 9 26.27 27.11 -64.25
C ARG A 9 26.68 26.21 -63.07
N PHE A 10 27.96 25.84 -62.97
CA PHE A 10 28.48 25.09 -61.83
C PHE A 10 29.06 25.97 -60.71
N LEU A 11 29.43 27.23 -61.00
CA LEU A 11 29.92 28.16 -59.97
C LEU A 11 28.80 28.79 -59.12
N VAL A 12 27.57 28.86 -59.62
CA VAL A 12 26.42 29.36 -58.84
C VAL A 12 25.80 28.25 -57.96
N ALA A 13 25.95 26.97 -58.34
CA ALA A 13 25.46 25.84 -57.56
C ALA A 13 26.39 25.43 -56.40
N ALA A 14 27.65 25.87 -56.40
CA ALA A 14 28.61 25.58 -55.33
C ALA A 14 28.62 26.61 -54.19
N LEU A 15 27.99 27.78 -54.36
CA LEU A 15 27.97 28.86 -53.36
C LEU A 15 26.72 28.86 -52.47
N MET A 16 25.69 28.06 -52.79
CA MET A 16 24.46 27.98 -52.00
C MET A 16 24.48 26.99 -50.82
N PRO A 17 25.33 25.92 -50.77
CA PRO A 17 25.45 25.11 -49.57
C PRO A 17 26.32 25.76 -48.48
N LEU A 18 27.25 26.65 -48.86
CA LEU A 18 28.17 27.29 -47.91
C LEU A 18 27.54 28.43 -47.09
N LEU A 19 26.45 29.04 -47.57
CA LEU A 19 25.70 30.05 -46.80
C LEU A 19 24.62 29.46 -45.86
N MET A 20 24.28 28.17 -46.00
CA MET A 20 23.32 27.51 -45.09
C MET A 20 23.96 26.91 -43.83
N PHE A 21 25.30 26.90 -43.74
CA PHE A 21 26.03 26.43 -42.54
C PHE A 21 26.36 27.54 -41.53
N GLN A 22 25.93 28.80 -41.76
CA GLN A 22 26.18 29.91 -40.83
C GLN A 22 24.92 30.42 -40.09
N VAL A 23 23.79 29.73 -40.22
CA VAL A 23 22.69 29.81 -39.25
C VAL A 23 22.68 28.54 -38.40
N GLY A 24 23.87 28.17 -37.91
CA GLY A 24 23.95 27.40 -36.67
C GLY A 24 23.44 28.33 -35.58
N CYS A 25 22.22 28.08 -35.11
CA CYS A 25 21.77 28.60 -33.82
C CYS A 25 22.93 28.40 -32.84
N LYS A 26 23.40 29.48 -32.19
CA LYS A 26 24.22 29.33 -31.00
C LYS A 26 23.49 28.31 -30.14
N THR A 27 24.10 27.15 -29.90
CA THR A 27 23.64 26.28 -28.82
C THR A 27 23.72 27.16 -27.60
N GLU A 28 22.56 27.62 -27.12
CA GLU A 28 22.54 28.21 -25.80
C GLU A 28 22.96 27.08 -24.86
N ASP A 29 24.16 27.21 -24.30
CA ASP A 29 24.68 26.37 -23.21
C ASP A 29 23.88 26.56 -21.91
N THR A 30 22.59 26.89 -22.00
CA THR A 30 21.69 27.17 -20.88
C THR A 30 20.95 25.92 -20.40
N TYR A 31 20.95 24.82 -21.16
CA TYR A 31 20.18 23.62 -20.81
C TYR A 31 20.99 22.43 -20.27
N SER A 32 22.32 22.47 -20.31
CA SER A 32 23.17 21.41 -19.71
C SER A 32 23.55 21.68 -18.25
N ASN A 33 23.21 22.85 -17.72
CA ASN A 33 23.47 23.27 -16.35
C ASN A 33 22.25 23.98 -15.76
N ALA A 34 21.06 23.37 -15.87
CA ALA A 34 19.96 23.77 -15.00
C ALA A 34 20.37 23.40 -13.56
N GLN A 35 21.05 24.32 -12.89
CA GLN A 35 21.29 24.25 -11.45
C GLN A 35 19.91 24.07 -10.79
N PRO A 36 19.76 23.14 -9.83
CA PRO A 36 18.49 22.99 -9.13
C PRO A 36 18.10 24.37 -8.59
N VAL A 37 16.91 24.84 -8.94
CA VAL A 37 16.38 26.11 -8.41
C VAL A 37 16.18 25.88 -6.91
N ASN A 38 17.21 26.22 -6.13
CA ASN A 38 17.18 26.22 -4.68
C ASN A 38 16.18 27.27 -4.23
N THR A 39 14.91 26.87 -4.19
CA THR A 39 13.80 27.73 -3.82
C THR A 39 13.84 27.84 -2.30
N SER A 40 14.52 28.87 -1.80
CA SER A 40 14.58 29.16 -0.37
C SER A 40 13.51 30.19 0.01
N THR A 41 12.99 30.08 1.23
CA THR A 41 12.00 31.00 1.78
C THR A 41 12.31 31.30 3.26
N GLU A 42 12.03 32.52 3.69
CA GLU A 42 12.12 32.93 5.09
C GLU A 42 10.97 32.40 5.96
N LEU A 43 9.96 31.80 5.32
CA LEU A 43 8.81 31.22 6.00
C LEU A 43 9.18 29.90 6.69
N THR A 44 8.53 29.60 7.82
CA THR A 44 8.54 28.25 8.39
C THR A 44 7.84 27.26 7.45
N THR A 45 8.04 25.96 7.64
CA THR A 45 7.37 24.93 6.84
C THR A 45 5.85 25.09 6.87
N TYR A 46 5.28 25.32 8.05
CA TYR A 46 3.85 25.58 8.20
C TYR A 46 3.39 26.82 7.41
N ALA A 47 4.10 27.94 7.57
CA ALA A 47 3.75 29.20 6.92
C ALA A 47 3.89 29.14 5.39
N TYR A 48 4.90 28.42 4.87
CA TYR A 48 5.06 28.18 3.44
C TYR A 48 3.88 27.40 2.85
N LEU A 49 3.48 26.28 3.49
CA LEU A 49 2.34 25.49 3.02
C LEU A 49 1.05 26.32 3.09
N LYS A 50 0.87 27.12 4.15
CA LYS A 50 -0.27 28.02 4.33
C LYS A 50 -0.31 29.17 3.30
N SER A 51 0.83 29.58 2.77
CA SER A 51 0.89 30.62 1.72
C SER A 51 0.44 30.12 0.34
N LYS A 52 0.01 28.85 0.23
CA LYS A 52 -0.46 28.21 -1.02
C LYS A 52 -1.93 27.80 -0.88
N PRO A 53 -2.86 28.77 -0.83
CA PRO A 53 -4.28 28.49 -0.62
C PRO A 53 -4.83 27.60 -1.74
N GLY A 54 -5.69 26.64 -1.38
CA GLY A 54 -6.28 25.71 -2.34
C GLY A 54 -5.40 24.50 -2.68
N ILE A 55 -4.14 24.46 -2.21
CA ILE A 55 -3.19 23.38 -2.54
C ILE A 55 -2.96 22.44 -1.36
N TYR A 56 -2.74 22.94 -0.14
CA TYR A 56 -2.36 22.13 1.03
C TYR A 56 -3.34 22.22 2.20
N ASP A 57 -4.54 22.76 1.99
CA ASP A 57 -5.50 23.03 3.07
C ASP A 57 -5.89 21.77 3.84
N SER A 58 -6.04 20.63 3.16
CA SER A 58 -6.39 19.35 3.78
C SER A 58 -5.26 18.82 4.66
N LEU A 59 -4.00 18.98 4.21
CA LEU A 59 -2.82 18.64 5.01
C LEU A 59 -2.73 19.54 6.24
N LEU A 60 -2.90 20.86 6.06
CA LEU A 60 -2.87 21.84 7.15
C LEU A 60 -3.98 21.60 8.17
N PHE A 61 -5.20 21.28 7.70
CA PHE A 61 -6.31 20.90 8.56
C PHE A 61 -5.96 19.72 9.47
N LEU A 62 -5.32 18.67 8.91
CA LEU A 62 -4.88 17.53 9.71
C LEU A 62 -3.72 17.89 10.64
N VAL A 63 -2.76 18.69 10.19
CA VAL A 63 -1.65 19.17 11.01
C VAL A 63 -2.17 19.90 12.24
N ASP A 64 -3.14 20.79 12.07
CA ASP A 64 -3.75 21.55 13.17
C ASP A 64 -4.55 20.61 14.07
N LYS A 65 -5.44 19.79 13.49
CA LYS A 65 -6.33 18.90 14.23
C LYS A 65 -5.59 17.85 15.07
N LEU A 66 -4.45 17.38 14.58
CA LEU A 66 -3.64 16.35 15.23
C LEU A 66 -2.59 16.94 16.18
N GLY A 67 -2.41 18.26 16.24
CA GLY A 67 -1.41 18.90 17.09
C GLY A 67 0.03 18.78 16.57
N LEU A 68 0.20 18.79 15.23
CA LEU A 68 1.50 18.78 14.55
C LEU A 68 1.97 20.18 14.13
N GLN A 69 1.15 21.22 14.29
CA GLN A 69 1.48 22.60 13.88
C GLN A 69 2.84 23.05 14.41
N LYS A 70 3.05 22.95 15.73
CA LYS A 70 4.32 23.34 16.36
C LYS A 70 5.53 22.59 15.80
N THR A 71 5.36 21.32 15.40
CA THR A 71 6.41 20.55 14.73
C THR A 71 6.80 21.16 13.39
N LEU A 72 5.83 21.68 12.62
CA LEU A 72 6.09 22.34 11.34
C LEU A 72 6.56 23.79 11.47
N GLU A 73 6.40 24.42 12.64
CA GLU A 73 6.86 25.78 12.91
C GLU A 73 8.29 25.82 13.48
N ASP A 74 8.58 24.93 14.43
CA ASP A 74 9.77 25.08 15.30
C ASP A 74 10.82 23.98 15.14
N SER A 75 10.43 22.79 14.65
CA SER A 75 11.34 21.63 14.62
C SER A 75 12.08 21.51 13.30
N THR A 76 13.30 20.97 13.34
CA THR A 76 14.05 20.58 12.15
C THR A 76 13.46 19.33 11.50
N ILE A 77 12.77 19.50 10.37
CA ILE A 77 12.01 18.44 9.70
C ILE A 77 12.20 18.45 8.19
N THR A 78 11.83 17.32 7.57
CA THR A 78 11.59 17.19 6.13
C THR A 78 10.13 16.86 5.92
N THR A 79 9.43 17.62 5.07
CA THR A 79 8.01 17.38 4.78
C THR A 79 7.85 16.90 3.34
N PHE A 80 7.23 15.74 3.16
CA PHE A 80 6.75 15.26 1.86
C PHE A 80 5.28 15.65 1.74
N ALA A 81 5.00 16.81 1.15
CA ALA A 81 3.68 17.44 1.21
C ALA A 81 2.71 16.88 0.14
N PRO A 82 1.68 16.07 0.51
CA PRO A 82 0.58 15.76 -0.39
C PRO A 82 -0.33 16.98 -0.61
N SER A 83 -0.84 17.13 -1.83
CA SER A 83 -1.80 18.19 -2.18
C SER A 83 -3.24 17.81 -1.80
N ASN A 84 -4.16 18.77 -1.87
CA ASN A 84 -5.60 18.56 -1.70
C ASN A 84 -6.15 17.44 -2.60
N LEU A 85 -5.63 17.29 -3.83
CA LEU A 85 -6.06 16.23 -4.75
C LEU A 85 -5.79 14.83 -4.16
N SER A 86 -4.67 14.66 -3.44
CA SER A 86 -4.33 13.40 -2.78
C SER A 86 -5.37 12.96 -1.74
N PHE A 87 -5.95 13.93 -1.02
CA PHE A 87 -7.02 13.68 -0.05
C PHE A 87 -8.36 13.43 -0.74
N GLN A 88 -8.67 14.17 -1.81
CA GLN A 88 -9.88 13.97 -2.60
C GLN A 88 -9.95 12.55 -3.19
N ILE A 89 -8.86 12.04 -3.75
CA ILE A 89 -8.79 10.67 -4.27
C ILE A 89 -9.01 9.65 -3.14
N ALA A 90 -8.33 9.83 -2.00
CA ALA A 90 -8.44 8.92 -0.86
C ALA A 90 -9.89 8.85 -0.30
N ILE A 91 -10.52 10.00 -0.09
CA ILE A 91 -11.90 10.09 0.41
C ILE A 91 -12.91 9.57 -0.62
N LYS A 92 -12.69 9.85 -1.92
CA LYS A 92 -13.52 9.29 -2.99
C LYS A 92 -13.47 7.77 -2.96
N ASN A 93 -12.27 7.18 -2.93
CA ASN A 93 -12.10 5.72 -2.88
C ASN A 93 -12.78 5.10 -1.65
N LEU A 94 -12.67 5.74 -0.48
CA LEU A 94 -13.37 5.30 0.73
C LEU A 94 -14.89 5.34 0.54
N ASN A 95 -15.43 6.43 -0.02
CA ASN A 95 -16.86 6.60 -0.21
C ASN A 95 -17.45 5.64 -1.26
N GLU A 96 -16.68 5.26 -2.29
CA GLU A 96 -17.09 4.18 -3.21
C GLU A 96 -17.25 2.85 -2.46
N VAL A 97 -16.31 2.49 -1.59
CA VAL A 97 -16.45 1.27 -0.75
C VAL A 97 -17.61 1.38 0.24
N ARG A 98 -17.84 2.56 0.81
CA ARG A 98 -19.00 2.76 1.70
C ARG A 98 -20.32 2.63 0.95
N LYS A 99 -20.38 3.11 -0.29
CA LYS A 99 -21.56 3.00 -1.16
C LYS A 99 -21.89 1.53 -1.46
N THR A 100 -20.90 0.68 -1.74
CA THR A 100 -21.15 -0.76 -1.94
C THR A 100 -21.65 -1.47 -0.67
N GLN A 101 -21.41 -0.88 0.51
CA GLN A 101 -21.89 -1.34 1.81
C GLN A 101 -23.20 -0.66 2.25
N ASN A 102 -23.87 0.11 1.37
CA ASN A 102 -25.05 0.92 1.71
C ASN A 102 -24.83 1.91 2.87
N LYS A 103 -23.60 2.41 3.05
CA LYS A 103 -23.25 3.40 4.06
C LYS A 103 -23.22 4.81 3.45
N PRO A 104 -23.61 5.85 4.22
CA PRO A 104 -23.54 7.24 3.76
C PRO A 104 -22.08 7.66 3.54
N ALA A 105 -21.86 8.62 2.64
CA ALA A 105 -20.55 9.22 2.44
C ALA A 105 -20.04 9.91 3.72
N VAL A 106 -18.72 9.95 3.87
CA VAL A 106 -18.02 10.64 4.96
C VAL A 106 -17.00 11.62 4.39
N TYR A 107 -16.70 12.65 5.17
CA TYR A 107 -15.69 13.65 4.85
C TYR A 107 -14.54 13.61 5.84
N LEU A 108 -13.39 14.16 5.45
CA LEU A 108 -12.19 14.16 6.28
C LEU A 108 -12.45 14.71 7.69
N LYS A 109 -13.21 15.81 7.79
CA LYS A 109 -13.61 16.44 9.07
C LYS A 109 -14.39 15.50 10.00
N ASP A 110 -15.20 14.60 9.44
CA ASP A 110 -16.03 13.69 10.23
C ASP A 110 -15.16 12.55 10.77
N ILE A 111 -14.29 12.01 9.92
CA ILE A 111 -13.35 10.92 10.25
C ILE A 111 -12.42 11.34 11.39
N VAL A 112 -11.88 12.57 11.36
CA VAL A 112 -10.95 13.06 12.39
C VAL A 112 -11.62 13.75 13.57
N SER A 113 -12.95 13.78 13.62
CA SER A 113 -13.64 14.36 14.76
C SER A 113 -13.35 13.58 16.05
N GLY A 114 -13.17 12.26 15.95
CA GLY A 114 -13.11 11.36 17.10
C GLY A 114 -14.45 11.22 17.83
N LEU A 115 -15.51 11.80 17.28
CA LEU A 115 -16.85 11.87 17.86
C LEU A 115 -17.81 11.03 17.01
N ALA A 116 -18.84 10.49 17.66
CA ALA A 116 -19.92 9.82 16.98
C ALA A 116 -21.25 10.17 17.66
N LEU A 117 -22.34 10.20 16.89
CA LEU A 117 -23.68 10.49 17.40
C LEU A 117 -24.20 9.34 18.27
N LEU A 118 -23.93 8.10 17.87
CA LEU A 118 -24.36 6.91 18.58
C LEU A 118 -23.21 6.36 19.43
N PRO A 119 -23.45 5.95 20.70
CA PRO A 119 -22.42 5.37 21.56
C PRO A 119 -21.69 4.16 20.93
N LYS A 120 -22.42 3.35 20.15
CA LYS A 120 -21.85 2.18 19.45
C LYS A 120 -20.76 2.53 18.43
N ASP A 121 -20.82 3.74 17.86
CA ASP A 121 -19.89 4.21 16.83
C ASP A 121 -18.69 4.97 17.43
N LEU A 122 -18.72 5.29 18.72
CA LEU A 122 -17.69 6.11 19.37
C LEU A 122 -16.31 5.44 19.33
N GLN A 123 -16.26 4.12 19.54
CA GLN A 123 -15.00 3.39 19.47
C GLN A 123 -14.43 3.44 18.05
N LYS A 124 -15.28 3.31 17.03
CA LYS A 124 -14.87 3.45 15.64
C LYS A 124 -14.29 4.84 15.36
N ALA A 125 -14.99 5.89 15.77
CA ALA A 125 -14.54 7.26 15.54
C ALA A 125 -13.17 7.55 16.18
N LYS A 126 -12.93 7.02 17.39
CA LYS A 126 -11.61 7.13 18.07
C LYS A 126 -10.50 6.41 17.32
N GLU A 127 -10.76 5.21 16.81
CA GLU A 127 -9.77 4.43 16.05
C GLU A 127 -9.52 5.02 14.65
N ASP A 128 -10.56 5.50 13.96
CA ASP A 128 -10.43 6.24 12.71
C ASP A 128 -9.49 7.45 12.86
N LEU A 129 -9.65 8.23 13.94
CA LEU A 129 -8.76 9.34 14.28
C LEU A 129 -7.31 8.89 14.47
N LYS A 130 -7.06 7.81 15.21
CA LYS A 130 -5.69 7.26 15.41
C LYS A 130 -5.06 6.80 14.09
N HIS A 131 -5.86 6.21 13.20
CA HIS A 131 -5.38 5.81 11.88
C HIS A 131 -5.01 7.00 11.01
N ILE A 132 -5.82 8.07 11.01
CA ILE A 132 -5.49 9.32 10.31
C ILE A 132 -4.23 9.94 10.90
N ASP A 133 -4.08 9.95 12.23
CA ASP A 133 -2.87 10.43 12.88
C ASP A 133 -1.60 9.71 12.40
N THR A 134 -1.65 8.38 12.42
CA THR A 134 -0.56 7.52 11.94
C THR A 134 -0.22 7.81 10.49
N MET A 135 -1.22 7.96 9.61
CA MET A 135 -1.00 8.21 8.18
C MET A 135 -0.46 9.62 7.92
N THR A 136 -0.96 10.64 8.61
CA THR A 136 -0.48 12.03 8.48
C THR A 136 0.97 12.16 8.91
N ALA A 137 1.33 11.56 10.05
CA ALA A 137 2.67 11.68 10.60
C ALA A 137 3.76 11.12 9.66
N ARG A 138 3.45 10.16 8.79
CA ARG A 138 4.39 9.57 7.83
C ARG A 138 4.91 10.56 6.79
N TYR A 139 4.20 11.66 6.53
CA TYR A 139 4.62 12.71 5.61
C TYR A 139 5.57 13.73 6.24
N ILE A 140 5.79 13.66 7.56
CA ILE A 140 6.63 14.58 8.32
C ILE A 140 7.77 13.77 8.92
N ILE A 141 8.97 14.01 8.41
CA ILE A 141 10.18 13.25 8.70
C ILE A 141 11.10 14.06 9.61
N ARG A 142 11.72 13.38 10.57
CA ARG A 142 12.69 14.00 11.49
C ARG A 142 13.96 14.39 10.72
N LYS A 143 14.59 15.51 11.11
CA LYS A 143 15.78 16.06 10.45
C LYS A 143 15.49 16.59 9.04
N SER A 144 16.44 17.34 8.51
CA SER A 144 16.40 17.87 7.15
C SER A 144 17.15 16.93 6.21
N PHE A 145 16.50 16.53 5.13
CA PHE A 145 17.03 15.70 4.06
C PHE A 145 16.81 16.40 2.71
N LEU A 146 17.90 16.69 2.02
CA LEU A 146 17.89 17.09 0.62
C LEU A 146 17.74 15.85 -0.26
N SER A 147 17.36 16.06 -1.53
CA SER A 147 17.36 15.01 -2.55
C SER A 147 18.71 14.27 -2.65
N SER A 148 19.82 14.97 -2.47
CA SER A 148 21.17 14.40 -2.49
C SER A 148 21.42 13.39 -1.37
N ASP A 149 20.74 13.52 -0.22
CA ASP A 149 20.90 12.57 0.89
C ASP A 149 20.32 11.18 0.54
N PHE A 150 19.42 11.13 -0.45
CA PHE A 150 18.81 9.91 -0.97
C PHE A 150 19.58 9.27 -2.13
N SER A 151 20.78 9.76 -2.46
CA SER A 151 21.57 9.27 -3.60
C SER A 151 22.46 8.07 -3.29
N VAL A 152 22.34 7.49 -2.10
CA VAL A 152 23.27 6.46 -1.60
C VAL A 152 22.73 5.08 -1.93
N GLY A 153 23.38 4.34 -2.83
CA GLY A 153 23.03 2.94 -3.14
C GLY A 153 21.54 2.76 -3.46
N ASP A 154 20.85 1.97 -2.64
CA ASP A 154 19.41 1.69 -2.78
C ASP A 154 18.50 2.78 -2.21
N GLY A 155 19.06 3.89 -1.70
CA GLY A 155 18.37 4.99 -1.05
C GLY A 155 18.62 5.05 0.47
N GLN A 156 17.75 5.77 1.18
CA GLN A 156 17.90 6.01 2.62
C GLN A 156 16.60 5.76 3.38
N THR A 157 16.71 4.99 4.47
CA THR A 157 15.63 4.86 5.46
C THR A 157 15.55 6.12 6.31
N ILE A 158 14.34 6.66 6.45
CA ILE A 158 14.05 7.87 7.21
C ILE A 158 12.91 7.65 8.19
N LEU A 159 12.87 8.40 9.29
CA LEU A 159 11.93 8.16 10.39
C LEU A 159 10.92 9.31 10.50
N SER A 160 9.64 8.94 10.58
CA SER A 160 8.57 9.91 10.83
C SER A 160 8.64 10.55 12.22
N VAL A 161 8.01 11.71 12.38
CA VAL A 161 8.00 12.44 13.67
C VAL A 161 7.31 11.67 14.79
N ARG A 162 6.19 10.99 14.51
CA ARG A 162 5.49 10.15 15.51
C ARG A 162 5.95 8.70 15.48
N HIS A 163 6.30 8.18 16.65
CA HIS A 163 6.67 6.77 16.87
C HIS A 163 7.86 6.25 16.04
N GLY A 164 8.58 7.10 15.31
CA GLY A 164 9.73 6.69 14.49
C GLY A 164 9.34 5.65 13.44
N TYR A 165 8.21 5.83 12.76
CA TYR A 165 7.79 4.89 11.72
C TYR A 165 8.80 4.93 10.55
N PRO A 166 9.30 3.77 10.09
CA PRO A 166 10.28 3.72 9.01
C PRO A 166 9.63 4.01 7.65
N MET A 167 10.12 5.05 6.99
CA MET A 167 9.85 5.41 5.60
C MET A 167 11.14 5.26 4.81
N HIS A 168 11.08 5.38 3.49
CA HIS A 168 12.26 5.30 2.64
C HIS A 168 12.22 6.36 1.54
N GLY A 169 13.38 6.91 1.19
CA GLY A 169 13.55 7.80 0.05
C GLY A 169 14.68 7.31 -0.85
N GLN A 170 14.50 7.36 -2.16
CA GLN A 170 15.55 7.09 -3.14
C GLN A 170 15.57 8.20 -4.19
N ARG A 171 16.74 8.75 -4.48
CA ARG A 171 16.86 9.74 -5.54
C ARG A 171 16.76 9.07 -6.90
N LEU A 172 15.92 9.65 -7.76
CA LEU A 172 15.81 9.32 -9.18
C LEU A 172 15.89 10.61 -10.01
N TYR A 173 15.92 10.46 -11.34
CA TYR A 173 15.79 11.56 -12.28
C TYR A 173 14.57 11.31 -13.17
N ALA A 174 13.76 12.34 -13.41
CA ALA A 174 12.67 12.23 -14.37
C ALA A 174 13.20 12.06 -15.80
N ASP A 175 12.41 11.47 -16.69
CA ASP A 175 12.74 11.42 -18.10
C ASP A 175 12.59 12.81 -18.75
N SER A 176 13.44 13.12 -19.73
CA SER A 176 13.38 14.36 -20.51
C SER A 176 13.51 14.05 -22.00
N GLN A 177 12.64 14.61 -22.86
CA GLN A 177 12.63 14.54 -24.35
C GLN A 177 13.69 13.61 -24.99
N GLY A 178 13.44 12.29 -24.96
CA GLY A 178 14.28 11.27 -25.61
C GLY A 178 15.47 10.73 -24.80
N TRP A 179 15.67 11.18 -23.57
CA TRP A 179 16.75 10.79 -22.65
C TRP A 179 16.16 10.27 -21.33
N GLN A 180 16.29 8.97 -21.10
CA GLN A 180 15.94 8.35 -19.82
C GLN A 180 16.85 8.91 -18.71
N ASN A 181 16.26 9.32 -17.58
CA ASN A 181 16.97 9.92 -16.44
C ASN A 181 17.73 11.24 -16.72
N GLY A 182 17.43 11.94 -17.82
CA GLY A 182 18.08 13.23 -18.17
C GLY A 182 17.35 14.48 -17.66
N GLY A 183 16.24 14.32 -16.95
CA GLY A 183 15.36 15.41 -16.49
C GLY A 183 15.58 15.83 -15.03
N SER A 184 14.59 16.51 -14.46
CA SER A 184 14.67 17.05 -13.10
C SER A 184 14.82 15.98 -12.03
N GLU A 185 15.59 16.29 -10.99
CA GLU A 185 15.76 15.44 -9.82
C GLU A 185 14.43 15.22 -9.08
N ILE A 186 14.13 13.97 -8.72
CA ILE A 186 12.96 13.57 -7.95
C ILE A 186 13.37 12.59 -6.84
N ILE A 187 12.51 12.42 -5.85
CA ILE A 187 12.64 11.39 -4.82
C ILE A 187 11.48 10.41 -4.97
N GLU A 188 11.80 9.12 -5.12
CA GLU A 188 10.86 8.04 -4.84
C GLU A 188 10.71 7.91 -3.32
N PHE A 189 9.53 8.24 -2.82
CA PHE A 189 9.19 8.21 -1.40
C PHE A 189 8.26 7.02 -1.12
N ALA A 190 8.61 6.20 -0.13
CA ALA A 190 7.95 4.93 0.12
C ALA A 190 7.48 4.74 1.57
N ASN A 191 6.24 4.28 1.71
CA ASN A 191 5.77 3.60 2.91
C ASN A 191 6.29 2.16 2.90
N THR A 192 7.25 1.88 3.78
CA THR A 192 7.89 0.56 3.87
C THR A 192 6.97 -0.54 4.38
N LYS A 193 5.84 -0.16 5.02
CA LYS A 193 5.00 -1.08 5.80
C LYS A 193 5.78 -1.88 6.86
N ARG A 194 6.94 -1.35 7.30
CA ARG A 194 7.92 -2.05 8.16
C ARG A 194 8.49 -3.34 7.53
N SER A 195 8.29 -3.55 6.24
CA SER A 195 8.89 -4.64 5.48
C SER A 195 10.31 -4.27 5.09
N VAL A 196 11.24 -5.23 5.15
CA VAL A 196 12.59 -5.09 4.55
C VAL A 196 12.58 -5.39 3.05
N PHE A 197 11.52 -6.02 2.53
CA PHE A 197 11.38 -6.35 1.12
C PHE A 197 10.72 -5.20 0.35
N VAL A 198 11.46 -4.61 -0.59
CA VAL A 198 11.05 -3.48 -1.44
C VAL A 198 9.76 -3.72 -2.23
N PRO A 199 9.47 -4.93 -2.77
CA PRO A 199 8.21 -5.20 -3.46
C PRO A 199 6.95 -4.96 -2.61
N ASN A 200 7.09 -4.98 -1.28
CA ASN A 200 5.97 -4.80 -0.36
C ASN A 200 5.68 -3.31 -0.08
N TRP A 201 6.60 -2.43 -0.48
CA TRP A 201 6.53 -1.00 -0.19
C TRP A 201 5.52 -0.33 -1.12
N SER A 202 4.78 0.64 -0.57
CA SER A 202 3.93 1.51 -1.38
C SER A 202 4.68 2.80 -1.67
N LYS A 203 4.83 3.12 -2.96
CA LYS A 203 5.75 4.15 -3.45
C LYS A 203 5.00 5.28 -4.14
N THR A 204 5.58 6.47 -4.10
CA THR A 204 5.16 7.65 -4.85
C THR A 204 6.40 8.45 -5.22
N THR A 205 6.27 9.44 -6.11
CA THR A 205 7.38 10.33 -6.46
C THR A 205 7.04 11.79 -6.18
N THR A 206 8.08 12.60 -6.01
CA THR A 206 7.96 14.05 -5.85
C THR A 206 7.78 14.76 -7.19
N SER A 207 7.02 15.85 -7.22
CA SER A 207 6.98 16.79 -8.35
C SER A 207 8.01 17.92 -8.22
N SER A 208 8.45 18.22 -7.01
CA SER A 208 9.47 19.24 -6.72
C SER A 208 10.20 18.87 -5.43
N VAL A 209 11.51 19.15 -5.37
CA VAL A 209 12.38 18.81 -4.24
C VAL A 209 13.16 20.04 -3.77
N ASN A 210 13.73 19.94 -2.56
CA ASN A 210 14.68 20.91 -1.99
C ASN A 210 14.15 22.33 -1.78
N ILE A 211 12.85 22.49 -1.51
CA ILE A 211 12.34 23.80 -1.10
C ILE A 211 12.78 24.03 0.35
N LYS A 212 13.67 24.99 0.57
CA LYS A 212 14.25 25.26 1.89
C LYS A 212 13.36 26.25 2.63
N SER A 213 12.78 25.82 3.74
CA SER A 213 12.08 26.68 4.70
C SER A 213 13.01 27.07 5.86
N LYS A 214 12.56 27.99 6.71
CA LYS A 214 13.31 28.45 7.89
C LYS A 214 13.73 27.31 8.82
N ASN A 215 12.89 26.29 8.96
CA ASN A 215 13.09 25.19 9.90
C ASN A 215 13.20 23.82 9.22
N GLY A 216 13.31 23.71 7.90
CA GLY A 216 13.31 22.40 7.26
C GLY A 216 13.45 22.39 5.74
N ILE A 217 13.22 21.20 5.18
CA ILE A 217 13.14 20.97 3.74
C ILE A 217 11.74 20.50 3.39
N ILE A 218 11.22 20.97 2.27
CA ILE A 218 9.91 20.60 1.74
C ILE A 218 10.12 19.95 0.37
N HIS A 219 9.58 18.74 0.23
CA HIS A 219 9.44 18.03 -1.03
C HIS A 219 7.96 17.93 -1.36
N LEU A 220 7.56 18.32 -2.55
CA LEU A 220 6.16 18.29 -2.97
C LEU A 220 5.88 16.96 -3.64
N LEU A 221 4.86 16.24 -3.17
CA LEU A 221 4.44 15.00 -3.79
C LEU A 221 3.64 15.27 -5.06
N ARG A 222 3.71 14.35 -6.02
CA ARG A 222 2.92 14.47 -7.24
C ARG A 222 1.41 14.49 -6.94
N PRO A 223 0.60 15.19 -7.77
CA PRO A 223 -0.84 15.29 -7.54
C PRO A 223 -1.61 13.96 -7.62
N ASP A 224 -1.07 12.94 -8.29
CA ASP A 224 -1.64 11.60 -8.42
C ASP A 224 -1.42 10.69 -7.20
N HIS A 225 -0.59 11.14 -6.24
CA HIS A 225 -0.39 10.43 -4.97
C HIS A 225 -1.68 10.35 -4.15
N VAL A 226 -2.00 9.19 -3.57
CA VAL A 226 -3.16 9.01 -2.67
C VAL A 226 -2.74 9.16 -1.21
N PHE A 227 -3.42 10.02 -0.45
CA PHE A 227 -3.13 10.18 0.98
C PHE A 227 -3.29 8.83 1.72
N GLY A 228 -2.30 8.50 2.55
CA GLY A 228 -2.27 7.22 3.28
C GLY A 228 -1.77 6.04 2.45
N PHE A 229 -1.28 6.29 1.22
CA PHE A 229 -0.82 5.25 0.29
C PHE A 229 -1.95 4.25 0.00
N ASP A 230 -1.67 2.96 0.01
CA ASP A 230 -2.63 1.87 -0.16
C ASP A 230 -3.37 1.48 1.14
N GLU A 231 -3.10 2.15 2.26
CA GLU A 231 -3.67 1.76 3.55
C GLU A 231 -4.93 2.56 3.95
N PHE A 232 -5.20 3.70 3.32
CA PHE A 232 -6.25 4.62 3.76
C PHE A 232 -7.62 3.97 3.86
N VAL A 233 -8.09 3.34 2.77
CA VAL A 233 -9.40 2.70 2.73
C VAL A 233 -9.46 1.53 3.70
N ARG A 234 -8.48 0.63 3.64
CA ARG A 234 -8.42 -0.57 4.50
C ARG A 234 -8.45 -0.22 6.00
N ARG A 235 -7.72 0.82 6.40
CA ARG A 235 -7.67 1.29 7.80
C ARG A 235 -8.99 1.88 8.29
N LEU A 236 -9.85 2.40 7.41
CA LEU A 236 -11.08 3.09 7.80
C LEU A 236 -12.36 2.25 7.62
N THR A 237 -12.28 1.15 6.88
CA THR A 237 -13.41 0.24 6.66
C THR A 237 -13.49 -0.90 7.66
N LEU A 238 -12.36 -1.28 8.27
CA LEU A 238 -12.24 -2.42 9.19
C LEU A 238 -12.24 -2.01 10.67
N VAL A 239 -13.11 -1.08 11.08
CA VAL A 239 -13.05 -0.48 12.43
C VAL A 239 -14.42 -0.54 13.16
N PRO A 240 -14.50 -1.11 14.38
CA PRO A 240 -13.46 -1.94 14.96
C PRO A 240 -13.22 -3.16 14.07
N ALA A 241 -11.96 -3.61 14.00
CA ALA A 241 -11.68 -4.85 13.30
C ALA A 241 -12.51 -5.95 13.97
N PRO A 242 -13.14 -6.84 13.19
CA PRO A 242 -13.83 -7.97 13.80
C PRO A 242 -12.81 -8.75 14.64
N THR A 243 -13.24 -9.27 15.79
CA THR A 243 -12.34 -9.94 16.74
C THR A 243 -11.75 -11.17 16.09
N ASN A 244 -10.44 -11.20 15.87
CA ASN A 244 -9.73 -12.37 15.33
C ASN A 244 -9.71 -13.49 16.38
N LEU A 245 -10.57 -14.49 16.17
CA LEU A 245 -10.76 -15.62 17.06
C LEU A 245 -9.56 -16.57 17.03
N ILE A 246 -8.96 -16.76 15.85
CA ILE A 246 -7.79 -17.64 15.67
C ILE A 246 -6.59 -17.09 16.43
N PHE A 247 -6.33 -15.78 16.39
CA PHE A 247 -5.17 -15.20 17.07
C PHE A 247 -5.24 -15.41 18.59
N ALA A 248 -6.42 -15.18 19.19
CA ALA A 248 -6.62 -15.43 20.61
C ALA A 248 -6.47 -16.92 20.96
N ASP A 249 -7.04 -17.82 20.15
CA ASP A 249 -6.98 -19.26 20.38
C ASP A 249 -5.56 -19.83 20.19
N MET A 250 -4.84 -19.40 19.15
CA MET A 250 -3.42 -19.71 18.93
C MET A 250 -2.53 -19.21 20.06
N THR A 251 -2.82 -18.05 20.64
CA THR A 251 -2.11 -17.53 21.82
C THR A 251 -2.29 -18.47 23.01
N ALA A 252 -3.52 -18.93 23.26
CA ALA A 252 -3.81 -19.90 24.32
C ALA A 252 -3.12 -21.26 24.06
N TYR A 253 -3.21 -21.77 22.83
CA TYR A 253 -2.51 -22.99 22.42
C TYR A 253 -0.98 -22.89 22.61
N ASN A 254 -0.39 -21.73 22.32
CA ASN A 254 1.04 -21.47 22.48
C ASN A 254 1.49 -21.36 23.94
N ALA A 255 0.61 -20.90 24.83
CA ALA A 255 0.88 -20.83 26.26
C ALA A 255 0.60 -22.14 27.02
N ALA A 256 -0.08 -23.12 26.41
CA ALA A 256 -0.48 -24.36 27.07
C ALA A 256 0.70 -25.24 27.50
N LEU A 257 0.64 -25.75 28.74
CA LEU A 257 1.62 -26.67 29.32
C LEU A 257 0.90 -27.90 29.94
N PRO A 258 1.25 -29.14 29.54
CA PRO A 258 2.20 -29.48 28.47
C PRO A 258 1.67 -29.06 27.09
N LYS A 259 2.59 -28.73 26.18
CA LYS A 259 2.24 -28.33 24.80
C LYS A 259 1.53 -29.50 24.10
N PRO A 260 0.31 -29.31 23.54
CA PRO A 260 -0.36 -30.38 22.82
C PRO A 260 0.44 -30.82 21.59
N ALA A 261 0.45 -32.13 21.31
CA ALA A 261 1.27 -32.71 20.25
C ALA A 261 0.79 -32.37 18.83
N THR A 262 -0.49 -32.01 18.66
CA THR A 262 -1.07 -31.67 17.36
C THR A 262 -1.46 -30.20 17.32
N PRO A 263 -1.06 -29.46 16.26
CA PRO A 263 -1.50 -28.08 16.10
C PRO A 263 -3.01 -28.01 15.82
N PRO A 264 -3.65 -26.87 16.11
CA PRO A 264 -5.09 -26.65 15.88
C PRO A 264 -5.45 -26.44 14.40
N TYR A 265 -4.59 -26.87 13.46
CA TYR A 265 -4.80 -26.71 12.03
C TYR A 265 -4.25 -27.89 11.23
N SER A 266 -4.85 -28.14 10.08
CA SER A 266 -4.40 -29.14 9.12
C SER A 266 -4.76 -28.75 7.70
N VAL A 267 -3.98 -29.24 6.74
CA VAL A 267 -4.30 -29.11 5.31
C VAL A 267 -4.34 -30.50 4.70
N ARG A 268 -5.35 -30.74 3.85
CA ARG A 268 -5.44 -31.92 3.03
C ARG A 268 -5.55 -31.51 1.57
N PHE A 269 -4.76 -32.15 0.72
CA PHE A 269 -4.81 -31.99 -0.72
C PHE A 269 -5.52 -33.18 -1.35
N ASN A 270 -6.14 -32.97 -2.50
CA ASN A 270 -6.56 -34.08 -3.35
C ASN A 270 -5.36 -34.47 -4.23
N GLY A 271 -5.06 -35.77 -4.37
CA GLY A 271 -3.93 -36.24 -5.19
C GLY A 271 -2.58 -36.45 -4.48
N GLY A 272 -2.55 -36.57 -3.15
CA GLY A 272 -1.36 -37.05 -2.42
C GLY A 272 -0.24 -36.01 -2.18
N TYR A 273 -0.46 -34.74 -2.51
CA TYR A 273 0.45 -33.66 -2.15
C TYR A 273 0.60 -33.52 -0.63
N VAL A 274 1.74 -32.96 -0.20
CA VAL A 274 2.07 -32.75 1.21
C VAL A 274 2.47 -31.30 1.46
N ASP A 275 2.11 -30.80 2.65
CA ASP A 275 2.46 -29.46 3.11
C ASP A 275 3.98 -29.28 3.18
N GLY A 276 4.48 -28.17 2.64
CA GLY A 276 5.92 -27.87 2.58
C GLY A 276 6.68 -28.49 1.42
N ASN A 277 6.03 -29.23 0.51
CA ASN A 277 6.69 -29.83 -0.66
C ASN A 277 7.24 -28.78 -1.64
N VAL A 278 6.48 -27.69 -1.86
CA VAL A 278 6.90 -26.57 -2.72
C VAL A 278 8.02 -25.78 -2.04
N SER A 279 7.88 -25.54 -0.73
CA SER A 279 8.86 -24.80 0.07
C SER A 279 8.70 -25.16 1.54
N ALA A 280 9.78 -25.65 2.17
CA ALA A 280 9.77 -26.11 3.56
C ALA A 280 9.47 -24.98 4.57
N GLY A 281 9.69 -23.71 4.18
CA GLY A 281 9.46 -22.54 5.03
C GLY A 281 8.08 -21.87 4.84
N GLU A 282 7.30 -22.28 3.84
CA GLU A 282 6.05 -21.64 3.42
C GLU A 282 4.87 -22.61 3.56
N ARG A 283 4.75 -23.14 4.78
CA ARG A 283 3.81 -24.19 5.19
C ARG A 283 2.50 -23.61 5.74
N ILE A 284 1.54 -24.47 6.02
CA ILE A 284 0.19 -24.07 6.49
C ILE A 284 0.22 -23.20 7.77
N ASP A 285 1.24 -23.33 8.62
CA ASP A 285 1.37 -22.50 9.83
C ASP A 285 1.40 -21.00 9.52
N LYS A 286 1.83 -20.61 8.30
CA LYS A 286 1.87 -19.22 7.86
C LYS A 286 0.49 -18.59 7.70
N LEU A 287 -0.58 -19.38 7.56
CA LEU A 287 -1.94 -18.83 7.51
C LEU A 287 -2.44 -18.28 8.84
N PHE A 288 -1.75 -18.62 9.94
CA PHE A 288 -2.22 -18.41 11.31
C PHE A 288 -1.16 -17.75 12.20
N ASP A 289 -0.10 -17.19 11.62
CA ASP A 289 1.00 -16.56 12.36
C ASP A 289 0.80 -15.05 12.58
N ASN A 290 -0.31 -14.50 12.07
CA ASN A 290 -0.69 -13.09 12.14
C ASN A 290 0.36 -12.19 11.49
N ASN A 291 1.04 -12.70 10.46
CA ASN A 291 2.05 -11.99 9.71
C ASN A 291 1.76 -12.09 8.21
N VAL A 292 1.12 -11.07 7.66
CA VAL A 292 0.81 -11.00 6.24
C VAL A 292 2.04 -11.06 5.32
N LEU A 293 3.27 -10.91 5.84
CA LEU A 293 4.51 -10.97 5.06
C LEU A 293 5.04 -12.41 4.86
N THR A 294 4.51 -13.39 5.59
CA THR A 294 4.73 -14.82 5.35
C THR A 294 3.58 -15.39 4.53
N LYS A 295 3.79 -16.56 3.90
CA LYS A 295 2.75 -17.20 3.08
C LYS A 295 2.79 -18.71 3.19
N PHE A 296 1.61 -19.30 3.05
CA PHE A 296 1.46 -20.70 2.70
C PHE A 296 1.47 -20.82 1.17
N ILE A 297 2.28 -21.73 0.63
CA ILE A 297 2.30 -22.08 -0.79
C ILE A 297 2.10 -23.59 -0.98
N ALA A 298 1.29 -23.95 -1.97
CA ALA A 298 1.00 -25.34 -2.27
C ALA A 298 0.79 -25.60 -3.76
N GLU A 299 0.97 -26.85 -4.16
CA GLU A 299 0.55 -27.33 -5.48
C GLU A 299 -0.97 -27.21 -5.64
N PHE A 300 -1.41 -26.78 -6.82
CA PHE A 300 -2.80 -26.53 -7.14
C PHE A 300 -3.09 -26.74 -8.64
N THR A 301 -3.66 -27.88 -9.01
CA THR A 301 -4.04 -28.15 -10.41
C THR A 301 -5.55 -28.08 -10.60
N SER A 302 -6.01 -27.03 -11.30
CA SER A 302 -7.44 -26.79 -11.59
C SER A 302 -8.06 -27.85 -12.51
N ASN A 303 -7.24 -28.54 -13.32
CA ASN A 303 -7.70 -29.46 -14.38
C ASN A 303 -7.67 -30.94 -14.00
N GLY A 304 -7.44 -31.32 -12.74
CA GLY A 304 -7.22 -32.74 -12.40
C GLY A 304 -7.69 -33.26 -11.04
N ASN A 305 -7.96 -32.39 -10.05
CA ASN A 305 -8.53 -32.68 -8.71
C ASN A 305 -7.85 -31.78 -7.67
N ALA A 306 -8.40 -30.60 -7.39
CA ALA A 306 -8.06 -29.89 -6.15
C ALA A 306 -9.33 -29.25 -5.60
N PRO A 307 -9.79 -29.78 -4.45
CA PRO A 307 -9.92 -28.85 -3.36
C PRO A 307 -8.74 -28.99 -2.41
N THR A 308 -8.15 -27.85 -2.05
CA THR A 308 -7.26 -27.76 -0.89
C THR A 308 -8.13 -27.49 0.32
N TYR A 309 -8.17 -28.45 1.24
CA TYR A 309 -9.00 -28.41 2.44
C TYR A 309 -8.15 -27.92 3.62
N ILE A 310 -8.26 -26.64 3.95
CA ILE A 310 -7.60 -26.03 5.10
C ILE A 310 -8.59 -26.07 6.26
N THR A 311 -8.27 -26.82 7.32
CA THR A 311 -9.14 -26.96 8.49
C THR A 311 -8.47 -26.35 9.71
N TYR A 312 -9.21 -25.50 10.42
CA TYR A 312 -8.86 -25.01 11.75
C TYR A 312 -9.79 -25.65 12.78
N LYS A 313 -9.23 -26.24 13.82
CA LYS A 313 -9.92 -26.80 14.98
C LYS A 313 -9.59 -25.92 16.18
N PHE A 314 -10.57 -25.20 16.71
CA PHE A 314 -10.37 -24.41 17.92
C PHE A 314 -9.77 -25.28 19.04
N PHE A 315 -8.71 -24.78 19.69
CA PHE A 315 -8.12 -25.39 20.87
C PHE A 315 -9.03 -25.22 22.08
N GLY A 316 -9.65 -24.04 22.20
CA GLY A 316 -10.71 -23.75 23.15
C GLY A 316 -12.08 -24.33 22.77
N PRO A 317 -13.15 -23.90 23.46
CA PRO A 317 -14.51 -24.31 23.14
C PRO A 317 -14.92 -23.88 21.72
N PRO A 318 -15.97 -24.50 21.13
CA PRO A 318 -16.54 -24.07 19.86
C PRO A 318 -16.81 -22.57 19.84
N ALA A 319 -16.51 -21.92 18.72
CA ALA A 319 -16.65 -20.47 18.58
C ALA A 319 -17.60 -20.10 17.44
N VAL A 320 -18.34 -18.99 17.61
CA VAL A 320 -19.14 -18.40 16.54
C VAL A 320 -18.26 -17.45 15.74
N ALA A 321 -17.95 -17.81 14.50
CA ALA A 321 -17.40 -16.90 13.51
C ALA A 321 -18.52 -16.48 12.56
N ASN A 322 -18.61 -15.20 12.25
CA ASN A 322 -19.56 -14.63 11.28
C ASN A 322 -18.88 -13.67 10.29
N VAL A 323 -17.55 -13.57 10.39
CA VAL A 323 -16.71 -12.83 9.46
C VAL A 323 -15.44 -13.64 9.24
N TYR A 324 -14.93 -13.72 8.01
CA TYR A 324 -13.58 -14.22 7.75
C TYR A 324 -12.82 -13.28 6.83
N THR A 325 -11.49 -13.35 6.88
CA THR A 325 -10.63 -12.63 5.92
C THR A 325 -9.69 -13.57 5.20
N ILE A 326 -9.38 -13.28 3.95
CA ILE A 326 -8.28 -13.90 3.20
C ILE A 326 -7.35 -12.79 2.73
N THR A 327 -6.04 -12.96 2.91
CA THR A 327 -5.02 -12.02 2.46
C THR A 327 -4.18 -12.63 1.35
N SER A 328 -4.06 -11.94 0.21
CA SER A 328 -3.16 -12.34 -0.89
C SER A 328 -1.70 -12.29 -0.45
N ALA A 329 -0.85 -13.11 -1.07
CA ALA A 329 0.58 -13.15 -0.75
C ALA A 329 1.39 -12.17 -1.62
N ASN A 330 2.71 -12.38 -1.70
CA ASN A 330 3.67 -11.41 -2.24
C ASN A 330 4.35 -11.82 -3.55
N ASP A 331 3.94 -12.93 -4.16
CA ASP A 331 4.68 -13.58 -5.25
C ASP A 331 3.99 -13.38 -6.61
N ASN A 332 2.84 -14.02 -6.82
CA ASN A 332 2.21 -14.05 -8.13
C ASN A 332 0.67 -14.11 -8.05
N HIS A 333 -0.02 -13.12 -8.61
CA HIS A 333 -1.49 -13.02 -8.55
C HIS A 333 -2.26 -14.23 -9.13
N PRO A 334 -1.84 -14.87 -10.23
CA PRO A 334 -2.41 -16.13 -10.71
C PRO A 334 -2.48 -17.26 -9.67
N ARG A 335 -1.69 -17.21 -8.60
CA ARG A 335 -1.71 -18.18 -7.49
C ARG A 335 -2.71 -17.84 -6.40
N ASP A 336 -3.25 -16.62 -6.38
CA ASP A 336 -4.20 -16.21 -5.34
C ASP A 336 -5.51 -17.00 -5.48
N PRO A 337 -6.20 -17.33 -4.36
CA PRO A 337 -7.48 -18.00 -4.43
C PRO A 337 -8.51 -17.17 -5.20
N LYS A 338 -9.25 -17.85 -6.06
CA LYS A 338 -10.29 -17.26 -6.90
C LYS A 338 -11.69 -17.69 -6.45
N SER A 339 -11.86 -18.96 -6.09
CA SER A 339 -13.13 -19.49 -5.61
C SER A 339 -12.94 -20.44 -4.44
N TRP A 340 -13.83 -20.39 -3.45
CA TRP A 340 -13.76 -21.25 -2.26
C TRP A 340 -15.13 -21.40 -1.58
N ARG A 341 -15.19 -22.35 -0.64
CA ARG A 341 -16.25 -22.48 0.36
C ARG A 341 -15.69 -22.31 1.76
N LEU A 342 -16.46 -21.65 2.62
CA LEU A 342 -16.28 -21.73 4.06
C LEU A 342 -17.30 -22.69 4.63
N GLU A 343 -16.86 -23.60 5.50
CA GLU A 343 -17.69 -24.65 6.08
C GLU A 343 -17.44 -24.74 7.60
N GLY A 344 -18.46 -25.15 8.35
CA GLY A 344 -18.40 -25.37 9.80
C GLY A 344 -18.75 -26.82 10.16
N SER A 345 -18.16 -27.34 11.24
CA SER A 345 -18.44 -28.68 11.74
C SER A 345 -18.29 -28.77 13.26
N LEU A 346 -19.13 -29.60 13.87
CA LEU A 346 -19.07 -29.91 15.30
C LEU A 346 -18.16 -31.12 15.59
N ASP A 347 -18.06 -32.06 14.64
CA ASP A 347 -17.41 -33.36 14.81
C ASP A 347 -16.14 -33.54 13.97
N GLY A 348 -15.86 -32.60 13.06
CA GLY A 348 -14.72 -32.64 12.16
C GLY A 348 -14.89 -33.62 10.99
N THR A 349 -16.09 -34.19 10.80
CA THR A 349 -16.40 -35.13 9.71
C THR A 349 -17.55 -34.62 8.85
N ASN A 350 -18.64 -34.16 9.47
CA ASN A 350 -19.81 -33.61 8.80
C ASN A 350 -19.70 -32.09 8.77
N PHE A 351 -19.52 -31.53 7.57
CA PHE A 351 -19.35 -30.10 7.36
C PHE A 351 -20.58 -29.48 6.70
N VAL A 352 -21.04 -28.37 7.26
CA VAL A 352 -22.12 -27.55 6.72
C VAL A 352 -21.49 -26.34 6.02
N GLN A 353 -21.92 -26.06 4.79
CA GLN A 353 -21.48 -24.87 4.07
C GLN A 353 -22.05 -23.60 4.74
N LEU A 354 -21.16 -22.65 5.07
CA LEU A 354 -21.50 -21.37 5.71
C LEU A 354 -21.43 -20.20 4.73
N ASP A 355 -20.48 -20.24 3.78
CA ASP A 355 -20.32 -19.22 2.75
C ASP A 355 -19.69 -19.81 1.47
N THR A 356 -19.90 -19.15 0.34
CA THR A 356 -19.22 -19.47 -0.91
C THR A 356 -18.87 -18.20 -1.67
N ARG A 357 -17.67 -18.20 -2.28
CA ARG A 357 -17.18 -17.11 -3.12
C ARG A 357 -16.67 -17.67 -4.43
N GLN A 358 -16.93 -16.93 -5.51
CA GLN A 358 -16.53 -17.27 -6.87
C GLN A 358 -15.94 -16.03 -7.55
N ASP A 359 -15.02 -16.27 -8.47
CA ASP A 359 -14.40 -15.25 -9.31
C ASP A 359 -13.85 -14.02 -8.56
N VAL A 360 -13.36 -14.22 -7.34
CA VAL A 360 -12.72 -13.16 -6.58
C VAL A 360 -11.37 -12.82 -7.20
N VAL A 361 -11.08 -11.52 -7.31
CA VAL A 361 -9.82 -10.98 -7.81
C VAL A 361 -9.14 -10.15 -6.72
N PHE A 362 -7.90 -10.50 -6.40
CA PHE A 362 -6.99 -9.66 -5.63
C PHE A 362 -6.21 -8.75 -6.59
N SER A 363 -6.26 -7.45 -6.37
CA SER A 363 -5.69 -6.42 -7.24
C SER A 363 -4.34 -5.89 -6.71
N SER A 364 -3.91 -6.34 -5.54
CA SER A 364 -2.64 -5.96 -4.93
C SER A 364 -2.11 -7.06 -4.03
N TYR A 365 -0.78 -7.12 -3.85
CA TYR A 365 -0.15 -8.01 -2.87
C TYR A 365 -0.52 -7.58 -1.45
N PHE A 366 -0.64 -8.54 -0.53
CA PHE A 366 -1.08 -8.31 0.85
C PHE A 366 -2.47 -7.67 0.98
N GLU A 367 -3.29 -7.79 -0.05
CA GLU A 367 -4.66 -7.31 -0.02
C GLU A 367 -5.48 -8.26 0.84
N THR A 368 -5.96 -7.75 1.98
CA THR A 368 -6.91 -8.46 2.82
C THR A 368 -8.33 -8.17 2.36
N LYS A 369 -9.05 -9.19 1.92
CA LYS A 369 -10.49 -9.12 1.68
C LYS A 369 -11.24 -9.72 2.86
N LEU A 370 -12.32 -9.06 3.26
CA LEU A 370 -13.19 -9.44 4.37
C LEU A 370 -14.55 -9.86 3.83
N TYR A 371 -15.10 -10.92 4.42
CA TYR A 371 -16.38 -11.49 4.04
C TYR A 371 -17.24 -11.72 5.28
N ASP A 372 -18.35 -10.99 5.38
CA ASP A 372 -19.41 -11.26 6.34
C ASP A 372 -20.27 -12.43 5.83
N PHE A 373 -20.71 -13.29 6.75
CA PHE A 373 -21.63 -14.39 6.46
C PHE A 373 -22.56 -14.65 7.66
N PRO A 374 -23.82 -15.04 7.42
CA PRO A 374 -24.75 -15.33 8.51
C PRO A 374 -24.35 -16.63 9.22
N ASN A 375 -23.97 -16.52 10.50
CA ASN A 375 -23.77 -17.68 11.35
C ASN A 375 -23.99 -17.31 12.83
N THR A 376 -24.78 -18.11 13.51
CA THR A 376 -25.01 -18.03 14.96
C THR A 376 -24.59 -19.31 15.68
N VAL A 377 -24.20 -20.34 14.93
CA VAL A 377 -23.81 -21.65 15.48
C VAL A 377 -22.31 -21.62 15.81
N ALA A 378 -21.98 -22.06 17.02
CA ALA A 378 -20.60 -22.22 17.44
C ALA A 378 -20.07 -23.55 16.91
N TYR A 379 -19.04 -23.52 16.07
CA TYR A 379 -18.41 -24.71 15.51
C TYR A 379 -17.03 -24.95 16.14
N GLN A 380 -16.70 -26.22 16.37
CA GLN A 380 -15.36 -26.62 16.81
C GLN A 380 -14.36 -26.59 15.65
N TYR A 381 -14.84 -26.88 14.44
CA TYR A 381 -14.05 -26.95 13.22
C TYR A 381 -14.59 -25.97 12.20
N TYR A 382 -13.69 -25.23 11.56
CA TYR A 382 -13.97 -24.46 10.37
C TYR A 382 -13.05 -24.92 9.25
N ARG A 383 -13.58 -25.02 8.03
CA ARG A 383 -12.83 -25.45 6.85
C ARG A 383 -12.97 -24.45 5.72
N LEU A 384 -11.83 -24.00 5.21
CA LEU A 384 -11.71 -23.25 3.98
C LEU A 384 -11.33 -24.23 2.87
N THR A 385 -12.26 -24.44 1.94
CA THR A 385 -12.07 -25.33 0.80
C THR A 385 -11.81 -24.49 -0.45
N ILE A 386 -10.54 -24.39 -0.89
CA ILE A 386 -10.16 -23.66 -2.10
C ILE A 386 -10.53 -24.49 -3.32
N LEU A 387 -11.35 -23.93 -4.21
CA LEU A 387 -11.89 -24.60 -5.42
C LEU A 387 -11.17 -24.21 -6.70
N SER A 388 -10.67 -22.97 -6.78
CA SER A 388 -9.85 -22.50 -7.89
C SER A 388 -8.95 -21.35 -7.45
N ASN A 389 -7.85 -21.16 -8.18
CA ASN A 389 -6.98 -19.98 -8.12
C ASN A 389 -7.14 -19.16 -9.42
N ALA A 390 -6.35 -18.10 -9.56
CA ALA A 390 -6.40 -17.21 -10.70
C ALA A 390 -5.62 -17.69 -11.95
N GLY A 391 -5.20 -18.96 -12.02
CA GLY A 391 -4.69 -19.59 -13.25
C GLY A 391 -3.26 -20.15 -13.20
N ASP A 392 -2.64 -20.28 -12.03
CA ASP A 392 -1.33 -20.92 -11.86
C ASP A 392 -1.44 -22.41 -11.45
N GLY A 393 -0.36 -23.18 -11.56
CA GLY A 393 -0.27 -24.54 -11.02
C GLY A 393 -0.01 -24.58 -9.51
N LEU A 394 0.26 -23.42 -8.89
CA LEU A 394 0.45 -23.24 -7.45
C LEU A 394 -0.66 -22.37 -6.86
N MET A 395 -0.91 -22.51 -5.57
CA MET A 395 -1.78 -21.62 -4.79
C MET A 395 -1.00 -21.01 -3.63
N GLN A 396 -1.25 -19.73 -3.36
CA GLN A 396 -0.64 -18.99 -2.25
C GLN A 396 -1.67 -18.24 -1.43
N VAL A 397 -1.48 -18.17 -0.12
CA VAL A 397 -2.28 -17.31 0.77
C VAL A 397 -1.38 -16.83 1.91
N ALA A 398 -1.45 -15.54 2.24
CA ALA A 398 -0.69 -14.98 3.36
C ALA A 398 -1.38 -15.30 4.68
N GLU A 399 -2.66 -14.98 4.81
CA GLU A 399 -3.40 -15.11 6.08
C GLU A 399 -4.84 -15.54 5.82
N TRP A 400 -5.36 -16.39 6.71
CA TRP A 400 -6.79 -16.68 6.81
C TRP A 400 -7.24 -16.53 8.26
N THR A 401 -8.13 -15.58 8.50
CA THR A 401 -8.64 -15.31 9.86
C THR A 401 -10.13 -15.61 9.96
N LEU A 402 -10.53 -16.23 11.06
CA LEU A 402 -11.92 -16.33 11.48
C LEU A 402 -12.18 -15.28 12.55
N ASN A 403 -13.26 -14.54 12.38
CA ASN A 403 -13.56 -13.39 13.21
C ASN A 403 -15.01 -13.37 13.66
N PHE A 404 -15.24 -12.71 14.79
CA PHE A 404 -16.57 -12.39 15.27
C PHE A 404 -16.79 -10.88 15.24
N ARG A 405 -17.95 -10.48 14.74
CA ARG A 405 -18.47 -9.13 14.87
C ARG A 405 -19.86 -9.21 15.48
N GLN A 406 -20.10 -8.48 16.55
CA GLN A 406 -21.45 -8.38 17.11
C GLN A 406 -22.39 -7.82 16.04
N VAL A 407 -23.49 -8.54 15.79
CA VAL A 407 -24.57 -8.09 14.92
C VAL A 407 -25.59 -7.41 15.82
N ASP A 408 -25.84 -6.12 15.57
CA ASP A 408 -26.81 -5.31 16.32
C ASP A 408 -28.25 -5.75 16.09
#